data_AF-A0A844GV25-F1
#
_entry.id   AF-A0A844GV25-F1
#
_cell.length_a   1.000
_cell.length_b   1.000
_cell.length_c   1.000
_cell.angle_alpha   90.00
_cell.angle_beta   90.00
_cell.angle_gamma   90.00
#
_symmetry.space_group_name_H-M   'P 1'
#
loop_
_entity.id
_entity.type
_entity.pdbx_description
1 polymer ?
#
loop_
_entity_poly.entity_id
_entity_poly.type
_entity_poly.pdbx_seq_one_letter_code
_entity_poly.pdbx_strand_id
1 'polypeptide(L)'
;MAQNPDKEKALNLVLNQIERSFGKGSIMRLGDAAKMKVETISSGALTLDLALGGGLPKGRIIEIYGPESSGKTTLALHAIAEVQKAGGIAAFVDAEHALDPTYSAALGVDIDNLLVAQPDNGESALEIVDQLVRSSAVDIVVVDSVAALVPRAEIEGEMGDLQVGLQARLMSKALRKVAGNIGKSGATVIFLNQLRQKIGISYGSPEVTTGGTALKFYASVRLDIRRIQTLKKGSEGEYGIRAKVKVAKNKVAPPFRIAEFDIIFGSGISRIGCLLDLAEKTNIVNRKGAWYSYEGDNIAQGRDNAVKYLEENLEIAEAIEEKVKAELEINNVSFGSSGDDSDDDNFDMDE
;
A
#
# COMPACT_ATOMS: atom_id res chain seq x y z
N MET A 1 15.55 -21.47 34.39
CA MET A 1 16.92 -22.02 34.19
C MET A 1 17.91 -20.97 34.66
N ALA A 2 18.73 -21.26 35.67
CA ALA A 2 19.75 -20.32 36.14
C ALA A 2 20.78 -20.09 35.02
N GLN A 3 20.95 -18.85 34.58
CA GLN A 3 21.93 -18.47 33.57
C GLN A 3 23.34 -18.70 34.14
N ASN A 4 24.17 -19.45 33.41
CA ASN A 4 25.56 -19.66 33.78
C ASN A 4 26.34 -18.34 33.53
N PRO A 5 26.93 -17.71 34.57
CA PRO A 5 27.56 -16.39 34.47
C PRO A 5 28.70 -16.33 33.45
N ASP A 6 29.42 -17.44 33.25
CA ASP A 6 30.54 -17.50 32.31
C ASP A 6 30.06 -17.52 30.86
N LYS A 7 28.92 -18.18 30.59
CA LYS A 7 28.28 -18.15 29.28
C LYS A 7 27.76 -16.76 28.94
N GLU A 8 27.26 -16.02 29.93
CA GLU A 8 26.75 -14.67 29.71
C GLU A 8 27.88 -13.67 29.45
N LYS A 9 29.01 -13.76 30.16
CA LYS A 9 30.21 -12.97 29.87
C LYS A 9 30.76 -13.25 28.47
N ALA A 10 30.89 -14.53 28.09
CA ALA A 10 31.34 -14.91 26.76
C ALA A 10 30.40 -14.39 25.65
N LEU A 11 29.08 -14.50 25.87
CA LEU A 11 28.07 -13.97 24.96
C LEU A 11 28.21 -12.45 24.80
N ASN A 12 28.34 -11.70 25.89
CA ASN A 12 28.46 -10.24 25.84
C ASN A 12 29.75 -9.78 25.14
N LEU A 13 30.86 -10.52 25.27
CA LEU A 13 32.09 -10.25 24.51
C LEU A 13 31.87 -10.43 23.01
N VAL A 14 31.21 -11.53 22.60
CA VAL A 14 30.89 -11.80 21.19
C VAL A 14 29.93 -10.74 20.64
N LEU A 15 28.88 -10.37 21.39
CA LEU A 15 27.95 -9.31 20.99
C LEU A 15 28.67 -7.97 20.77
N ASN A 16 29.53 -7.56 21.70
CA ASN A 16 30.33 -6.34 21.57
C ASN A 16 31.31 -6.40 20.39
N GLN A 17 31.91 -7.55 20.12
CA GLN A 17 32.80 -7.75 18.98
C GLN A 17 32.05 -7.67 17.65
N ILE A 18 30.85 -8.24 17.59
CA ILE A 18 29.96 -8.14 16.43
C ILE A 18 29.56 -6.68 16.20
N GLU A 19 29.10 -5.95 17.23
CA GLU A 19 28.74 -4.53 17.09
C GLU A 19 29.92 -3.65 16.67
N ARG A 20 31.13 -3.90 17.18
CA ARG A 20 32.34 -3.18 16.73
C ARG A 20 32.72 -3.47 15.28
N SER A 21 32.48 -4.69 14.81
CA SER A 21 32.86 -5.13 13.46
C SER A 21 31.82 -4.77 12.40
N PHE A 22 30.53 -4.74 12.77
CA PHE A 22 29.41 -4.60 11.84
C PHE A 22 28.51 -3.39 12.11
N GLY A 23 28.80 -2.60 13.15
CA GLY A 23 28.08 -1.38 13.51
C GLY A 23 27.07 -1.58 14.66
N LYS A 24 26.73 -0.48 15.35
CA LYS A 24 25.70 -0.50 16.40
C LYS A 24 24.37 -1.02 15.85
N GLY A 25 23.73 -1.94 16.58
CA GLY A 25 22.46 -2.55 16.16
C GLY A 25 22.58 -3.70 15.16
N SER A 26 23.81 -4.13 14.81
CA SER A 26 24.02 -5.31 13.94
C SER A 26 23.56 -6.63 14.56
N ILE A 27 23.46 -6.68 15.89
CA ILE A 27 22.94 -7.82 16.65
C ILE A 27 22.24 -7.32 17.91
N MET A 28 21.00 -7.79 18.14
CA MET A 28 20.17 -7.35 19.27
C MET A 28 19.36 -8.53 19.81
N ARG A 29 18.98 -8.49 21.09
CA ARG A 29 18.04 -9.49 21.63
C ARG A 29 16.64 -9.18 21.10
N LEU A 30 15.90 -10.20 20.67
CA LEU A 30 14.57 -10.02 20.07
C LEU A 30 13.57 -9.36 21.04
N GLY A 31 13.70 -9.60 22.35
CA GLY A 31 12.89 -8.93 23.37
C GLY A 31 13.16 -7.43 23.52
N ASP A 32 14.36 -6.97 23.16
CA ASP A 32 14.71 -5.55 23.10
C ASP A 32 14.25 -4.93 21.76
N ALA A 33 14.18 -5.74 20.68
CA ALA A 33 13.66 -5.36 19.37
C ALA A 33 12.11 -5.31 19.31
N ALA A 34 11.41 -6.08 20.15
CA ALA A 34 9.95 -6.11 20.22
C ALA A 34 9.32 -4.77 20.66
N LYS A 35 10.12 -3.81 21.15
CA LYS A 35 9.70 -2.42 21.43
C LYS A 35 9.83 -1.48 20.23
N MET A 36 10.47 -1.90 19.14
CA MET A 36 10.51 -1.09 17.92
C MET A 36 9.21 -1.29 17.15
N LYS A 37 8.19 -0.48 17.48
CA LYS A 37 7.05 -0.28 16.57
C LYS A 37 7.63 0.14 15.22
N VAL A 38 7.32 -0.60 14.16
CA VAL A 38 7.70 -0.20 12.81
C VAL A 38 6.97 1.10 12.51
N GLU A 39 7.71 2.17 12.25
CA GLU A 39 7.13 3.44 11.88
C GLU A 39 6.35 3.30 10.56
N THR A 40 5.22 3.99 10.45
CA THR A 40 4.34 3.93 9.29
C THR A 40 4.14 5.30 8.66
N ILE A 41 3.76 5.27 7.38
CA ILE A 41 3.34 6.42 6.56
C ILE A 41 1.86 6.21 6.26
N SER A 42 1.05 7.27 6.32
CA SER A 42 -0.35 7.15 5.89
C SER A 42 -0.42 6.81 4.39
N SER A 43 -1.31 5.92 4.02
CA SER A 43 -1.61 5.63 2.62
C SER A 43 -2.52 6.69 1.97
N GLY A 44 -2.96 7.70 2.73
CA GLY A 44 -4.03 8.64 2.36
C GLY A 44 -5.44 8.04 2.37
N ALA A 45 -5.58 6.78 2.81
CA ALA A 45 -6.86 6.07 2.91
C ALA A 45 -7.00 5.50 4.32
N LEU A 46 -7.81 6.15 5.17
CA LEU A 46 -7.91 5.82 6.58
C LEU A 46 -8.34 4.35 6.83
N THR A 47 -9.23 3.82 5.99
CA THR A 47 -9.65 2.42 6.07
C THR A 47 -8.51 1.45 5.75
N LEU A 48 -7.60 1.81 4.84
CA LEU A 48 -6.43 1.01 4.49
C LEU A 48 -5.35 1.10 5.57
N ASP A 49 -5.12 2.28 6.13
CA ASP A 49 -4.18 2.46 7.24
C ASP A 49 -4.55 1.56 8.42
N LEU A 50 -5.85 1.50 8.76
CA LEU A 50 -6.35 0.58 9.79
C LEU A 50 -6.15 -0.90 9.41
N ALA A 51 -6.44 -1.26 8.15
CA ALA A 51 -6.22 -2.62 7.66
C ALA A 51 -4.74 -3.02 7.68
N LEU A 52 -3.82 -2.06 7.55
CA LEU A 52 -2.38 -2.27 7.65
C LEU A 52 -1.84 -2.28 9.08
N GLY A 53 -2.63 -1.84 10.05
CA GLY A 53 -2.20 -1.69 11.45
C GLY A 53 -1.45 -0.39 11.73
N GLY A 54 -1.77 0.68 11.00
CA GLY A 54 -1.22 2.03 11.18
C GLY A 54 -0.70 2.70 9.92
N GLY A 55 -0.74 2.02 8.76
CA GLY A 55 -0.28 2.56 7.47
C GLY A 55 0.84 1.76 6.82
N LEU A 56 1.45 2.34 5.78
CA LEU A 56 2.53 1.76 4.99
C LEU A 56 3.82 1.74 5.81
N PRO A 57 4.48 0.60 6.03
CA PRO A 57 5.67 0.53 6.89
C PRO A 57 6.88 1.22 6.25
N LYS A 58 7.53 2.11 7.02
CA LYS A 58 8.80 2.75 6.66
C LYS A 58 9.93 1.73 6.51
N GLY A 59 10.87 2.03 5.62
CA GLY A 59 12.05 1.20 5.41
C GLY A 59 11.69 -0.18 4.89
N ARG A 60 10.67 -0.31 4.03
CA ARG A 60 10.24 -1.59 3.45
C ARG A 60 9.88 -1.48 1.98
N ILE A 61 9.88 -2.64 1.32
CA ILE A 61 9.34 -2.81 -0.04
C ILE A 61 7.86 -3.16 0.06
N ILE A 62 7.05 -2.49 -0.75
CA ILE A 62 5.59 -2.68 -0.86
C ILE A 62 5.28 -2.97 -2.33
N GLU A 63 4.39 -3.93 -2.59
CA GLU A 63 3.84 -4.16 -3.93
C GLU A 63 2.35 -3.83 -3.92
N ILE A 64 1.92 -2.96 -4.83
CA ILE A 64 0.51 -2.67 -5.10
C ILE A 64 0.20 -3.21 -6.48
N TYR A 65 -0.71 -4.19 -6.56
CA TYR A 65 -1.04 -4.84 -7.81
C TYR A 65 -2.55 -4.98 -7.98
N GLY A 66 -2.98 -5.11 -9.23
CA GLY A 66 -4.39 -5.22 -9.56
C GLY A 66 -4.66 -4.97 -11.04
N PRO A 67 -5.93 -5.08 -11.46
CA PRO A 67 -6.35 -4.78 -12.83
C PRO A 67 -6.01 -3.35 -13.26
N GLU A 68 -6.11 -3.07 -14.55
CA GLU A 68 -6.08 -1.69 -15.06
C GLU A 68 -7.23 -0.87 -14.46
N SER A 69 -7.03 0.43 -14.31
CA SER A 69 -8.03 1.36 -13.76
C SER A 69 -8.58 1.00 -12.38
N SER A 70 -7.86 0.20 -11.58
CA SER A 70 -8.27 -0.16 -10.22
C SER A 70 -7.88 0.87 -9.15
N GLY A 71 -7.10 1.90 -9.51
CA GLY A 71 -6.65 2.94 -8.57
C GLY A 71 -5.23 2.77 -8.01
N LYS A 72 -4.39 1.91 -8.61
CA LYS A 72 -2.99 1.69 -8.19
C LYS A 72 -2.19 2.99 -8.09
N THR A 73 -2.11 3.73 -9.19
CA THR A 73 -1.36 5.00 -9.28
C THR A 73 -1.97 6.06 -8.36
N THR A 74 -3.30 6.17 -8.29
CA THR A 74 -3.99 7.06 -7.34
C THR A 74 -3.59 6.79 -5.89
N LEU A 75 -3.59 5.52 -5.46
CA LEU A 75 -3.15 5.16 -4.10
C LEU A 75 -1.68 5.48 -3.85
N ALA A 76 -0.82 5.30 -4.85
CA ALA A 76 0.60 5.64 -4.74
C ALA A 76 0.84 7.15 -4.64
N LEU A 77 0.10 7.95 -5.41
CA LEU A 77 0.15 9.41 -5.37
C LEU A 77 -0.34 9.95 -4.02
N HIS A 78 -1.38 9.35 -3.43
CA HIS A 78 -1.78 9.71 -2.06
C HIS A 78 -0.70 9.39 -1.02
N ALA A 79 -0.01 8.25 -1.13
CA ALA A 79 1.10 7.94 -0.25
C ALA A 79 2.26 8.96 -0.41
N ILE A 80 2.52 9.42 -1.64
CA ILE A 80 3.48 10.51 -1.90
C ILE A 80 3.04 11.82 -1.25
N ALA A 81 1.77 12.22 -1.46
CA ALA A 81 1.22 13.46 -0.90
C ALA A 81 1.31 13.47 0.63
N GLU A 82 1.01 12.36 1.30
CA GLU A 82 1.13 12.25 2.76
C GLU A 82 2.57 12.33 3.26
N VAL A 83 3.54 11.79 2.50
CA VAL A 83 4.98 11.95 2.83
C VAL A 83 5.42 13.39 2.68
N GLN A 84 5.07 14.05 1.57
CA GLN A 84 5.43 15.44 1.32
C GLN A 84 4.78 16.38 2.36
N LYS A 85 3.53 16.13 2.72
CA LYS A 85 2.82 16.86 3.78
C LYS A 85 3.51 16.73 5.15
N ALA A 86 4.16 15.61 5.41
CA ALA A 86 4.99 15.40 6.61
C ALA A 86 6.40 16.01 6.49
N GLY A 87 6.72 16.72 5.40
CA GLY A 87 8.02 17.33 5.13
C GLY A 87 9.07 16.37 4.56
N GLY A 88 8.65 15.16 4.16
CA GLY A 88 9.53 14.17 3.55
C GLY A 88 9.72 14.38 2.05
N ILE A 89 10.75 13.73 1.49
CA ILE A 89 11.09 13.80 0.07
C ILE A 89 10.56 12.55 -0.64
N ALA A 90 9.88 12.77 -1.76
CA ALA A 90 9.30 11.72 -2.58
C ALA A 90 9.94 11.66 -3.98
N ALA A 91 10.02 10.46 -4.52
CA ALA A 91 10.42 10.21 -5.90
C ALA A 91 9.46 9.28 -6.63
N PHE A 92 9.26 9.53 -7.92
CA PHE A 92 8.44 8.74 -8.82
C PHE A 92 9.27 8.32 -10.04
N VAL A 93 9.41 7.01 -10.23
CA VAL A 93 10.06 6.41 -11.41
C VAL A 93 8.95 5.96 -12.36
N ASP A 94 8.70 6.79 -13.36
CA ASP A 94 7.64 6.62 -14.36
C ASP A 94 8.19 5.87 -15.58
N ALA A 95 8.13 4.54 -15.52
CA ALA A 95 8.47 3.66 -16.64
C ALA A 95 7.30 3.48 -17.63
N GLU A 96 6.06 3.78 -17.23
CA GLU A 96 4.90 3.76 -18.14
C GLU A 96 4.73 5.07 -18.94
N HIS A 97 5.48 6.13 -18.60
CA HIS A 97 5.39 7.46 -19.21
C HIS A 97 3.96 8.04 -19.16
N ALA A 98 3.25 7.76 -18.08
CA ALA A 98 1.81 8.02 -17.94
C ALA A 98 1.45 8.96 -16.78
N LEU A 99 2.44 9.52 -16.09
CA LEU A 99 2.20 10.42 -14.97
C LEU A 99 1.62 11.76 -15.46
N ASP A 100 0.41 12.11 -14.99
CA ASP A 100 -0.23 13.41 -15.22
C ASP A 100 0.05 14.37 -14.04
N PRO A 101 0.81 15.47 -14.25
CA PRO A 101 1.07 16.47 -13.21
C PRO A 101 -0.19 17.16 -12.70
N THR A 102 -1.19 17.38 -13.55
CA THR A 102 -2.43 18.07 -13.20
C THR A 102 -3.26 17.23 -12.26
N TYR A 103 -3.43 15.95 -12.59
CA TYR A 103 -4.09 14.99 -11.71
C TYR A 103 -3.32 14.84 -10.40
N SER A 104 -1.99 14.68 -10.46
CA SER A 104 -1.15 14.54 -9.26
C SER A 104 -1.29 15.74 -8.31
N ALA A 105 -1.29 16.96 -8.84
CA ALA A 105 -1.51 18.18 -8.04
C ALA A 105 -2.89 18.20 -7.38
N ALA A 106 -3.93 17.77 -8.10
CA ALA A 106 -5.28 17.67 -7.55
C ALA A 106 -5.40 16.65 -6.40
N LEU A 107 -4.53 15.64 -6.36
CA LEU A 107 -4.41 14.66 -5.28
C LEU A 107 -3.59 15.17 -4.09
N GLY A 108 -3.07 16.40 -4.15
CA GLY A 108 -2.28 17.03 -3.09
C GLY A 108 -0.78 16.74 -3.18
N VAL A 109 -0.28 16.23 -4.31
CA VAL A 109 1.15 16.07 -4.56
C VAL A 109 1.78 17.44 -4.82
N ASP A 110 2.87 17.74 -4.13
CA ASP A 110 3.72 18.89 -4.41
C ASP A 110 4.59 18.59 -5.64
N ILE A 111 4.13 19.08 -6.79
CA ILE A 111 4.76 18.84 -8.10
C ILE A 111 6.14 19.48 -8.20
N ASP A 112 6.34 20.65 -7.57
CA ASP A 112 7.60 21.39 -7.67
C ASP A 112 8.73 20.65 -6.95
N ASN A 113 8.40 19.90 -5.90
CA ASN A 113 9.36 19.13 -5.09
C ASN A 113 9.34 17.62 -5.35
N LEU A 114 8.49 17.11 -6.24
CA LEU A 114 8.48 15.69 -6.59
C LEU A 114 9.64 15.35 -7.54
N LEU A 115 10.51 14.44 -7.13
CA LEU A 115 11.58 13.93 -8.00
C LEU A 115 11.00 12.94 -9.02
N VAL A 116 10.98 13.29 -10.30
CA VAL A 116 10.48 12.39 -11.36
C VAL A 116 11.64 11.87 -12.21
N ALA A 117 11.67 10.57 -12.45
CA ALA A 117 12.61 9.93 -13.37
C ALA A 117 11.85 9.13 -14.43
N GLN A 118 12.22 9.32 -15.70
CA GLN A 118 11.67 8.60 -16.86
C GLN A 118 12.81 7.82 -17.53
N PRO A 119 13.07 6.58 -17.09
CA PRO A 119 14.20 5.78 -17.55
C PRO A 119 13.92 5.09 -18.88
N ASP A 120 14.95 4.94 -19.72
CA ASP A 120 14.83 4.27 -21.03
C ASP A 120 14.71 2.74 -20.93
N ASN A 121 15.14 2.13 -19.82
CA ASN A 121 15.13 0.68 -19.61
C ASN A 121 15.05 0.29 -18.12
N GLY A 122 14.72 -0.97 -17.87
CA GLY A 122 14.53 -1.52 -16.53
C GLY A 122 15.79 -1.51 -15.66
N GLU A 123 16.98 -1.70 -16.24
CA GLU A 123 18.24 -1.59 -15.51
C GLU A 123 18.44 -0.17 -14.96
N SER A 124 18.33 0.84 -15.82
CA SER A 124 18.45 2.25 -15.45
C SER A 124 17.43 2.63 -14.38
N ALA A 125 16.17 2.22 -14.54
CA ALA A 125 15.11 2.46 -13.58
C ALA A 125 15.48 1.94 -12.18
N LEU A 126 15.92 0.68 -12.09
CA LEU A 126 16.23 0.04 -10.81
C LEU A 126 17.55 0.55 -10.21
N GLU A 127 18.50 1.02 -11.03
CA GLU A 127 19.69 1.71 -10.55
C GLU A 127 19.37 3.07 -9.95
N ILE A 128 18.47 3.85 -10.57
CA ILE A 128 17.96 5.10 -10.01
C ILE A 128 17.33 4.84 -8.63
N VAL A 129 16.45 3.83 -8.53
CA VAL A 129 15.84 3.43 -7.24
C VAL A 129 16.92 3.09 -6.20
N ASP A 130 17.94 2.29 -6.55
CA ASP A 130 19.02 1.93 -5.62
C ASP A 130 19.82 3.16 -5.16
N GLN A 131 20.10 4.11 -6.05
CA GLN A 131 20.82 5.34 -5.74
C GLN A 131 20.01 6.26 -4.82
N LEU A 132 18.73 6.47 -5.13
CA LEU A 132 17.82 7.26 -4.30
C LEU A 132 17.70 6.68 -2.89
N VAL A 133 17.45 5.38 -2.77
CA VAL A 133 17.39 4.68 -1.47
C VAL A 133 18.71 4.80 -0.72
N ARG A 134 19.86 4.62 -1.40
CA ARG A 134 21.20 4.68 -0.78
C ARG A 134 21.54 6.08 -0.28
N SER A 135 21.06 7.13 -0.94
CA SER A 135 21.28 8.53 -0.53
C SER A 135 20.77 8.83 0.88
N SER A 136 19.77 8.06 1.35
CA SER A 136 19.03 8.34 2.59
C SER A 136 18.36 9.72 2.63
N ALA A 137 18.24 10.39 1.49
CA ALA A 137 17.59 11.68 1.36
C ALA A 137 16.11 11.55 0.93
N VAL A 138 15.67 10.38 0.49
CA VAL A 138 14.31 10.13 -0.02
C VAL A 138 13.56 9.21 0.93
N ASP A 139 12.37 9.61 1.35
CA ASP A 139 11.51 8.87 2.28
C ASP A 139 10.62 7.86 1.56
N ILE A 140 10.20 8.16 0.32
CA ILE A 140 9.37 7.28 -0.49
C ILE A 140 9.78 7.28 -1.97
N VAL A 141 9.86 6.10 -2.56
CA VAL A 141 10.09 5.91 -4.00
C VAL A 141 8.97 5.05 -4.58
N VAL A 142 8.25 5.56 -5.56
CA VAL A 142 7.24 4.81 -6.32
C VAL A 142 7.82 4.41 -7.68
N VAL A 143 7.58 3.17 -8.11
CA VAL A 143 7.97 2.65 -9.43
C VAL A 143 6.70 2.24 -10.18
N ASP A 144 6.37 2.96 -11.25
CA ASP A 144 5.19 2.73 -12.09
C ASP A 144 5.60 2.36 -13.52
N SER A 145 5.57 1.10 -13.95
CA SER A 145 5.26 -0.11 -13.19
C SER A 145 6.28 -1.21 -13.47
N VAL A 146 6.25 -2.28 -12.67
CA VAL A 146 7.12 -3.45 -12.87
C VAL A 146 6.98 -4.03 -14.28
N ALA A 147 5.79 -3.98 -14.86
CA ALA A 147 5.54 -4.52 -16.20
C ALA A 147 6.34 -3.75 -17.26
N ALA A 148 6.57 -2.46 -17.06
CA ALA A 148 7.31 -1.58 -17.96
C ALA A 148 8.83 -1.58 -17.71
N LEU A 149 9.33 -2.32 -16.72
CA LEU A 149 10.77 -2.50 -16.49
C LEU A 149 11.38 -3.48 -17.50
N VAL A 150 11.40 -3.09 -18.77
CA VAL A 150 11.89 -3.90 -19.88
C VAL A 150 13.42 -3.86 -19.90
N PRO A 151 14.11 -5.02 -19.87
CA PRO A 151 15.57 -5.06 -19.95
C PRO A 151 16.11 -4.45 -21.24
N ARG A 152 17.29 -3.83 -21.17
CA ARG A 152 17.95 -3.21 -22.33
C ARG A 152 18.09 -4.16 -23.53
N ALA A 153 18.48 -5.41 -23.28
CA ALA A 153 18.65 -6.39 -24.36
C ALA A 153 17.33 -6.75 -25.06
N GLU A 154 16.18 -6.58 -24.40
CA GLU A 154 14.85 -6.80 -24.99
C GLU A 154 14.43 -5.60 -25.85
N ILE A 155 14.80 -4.39 -25.44
CA ILE A 155 14.55 -3.15 -26.20
C ILE A 155 15.41 -3.08 -27.46
N GLU A 156 16.69 -3.46 -27.36
CA GLU A 156 17.64 -3.45 -28.49
C GLU A 156 17.51 -4.69 -29.40
N GLY A 157 16.78 -5.72 -28.96
CA GLY A 157 16.57 -6.96 -29.69
C GLY A 157 15.48 -6.87 -30.77
N GLU A 158 15.35 -7.91 -31.58
CA GLU A 158 14.27 -8.01 -32.56
C GLU A 158 12.99 -8.59 -31.91
N MET A 159 11.81 -8.24 -32.43
CA MET A 159 10.52 -8.70 -31.88
C MET A 159 10.37 -10.24 -31.79
N GLY A 160 11.13 -10.99 -32.59
CA GLY A 160 11.11 -12.45 -32.62
C GLY A 160 12.11 -13.12 -31.66
N ASP A 161 12.95 -12.35 -30.95
CA ASP A 161 14.00 -12.91 -30.11
C ASP A 161 13.42 -13.59 -28.86
N LEU A 162 13.84 -14.84 -28.63
CA LEU A 162 13.46 -15.59 -27.44
C LEU A 162 14.27 -15.15 -26.23
N GLN A 163 13.74 -14.20 -25.47
CA GLN A 163 14.38 -13.68 -24.26
C GLN A 163 13.70 -14.17 -22.97
N VAL A 164 13.88 -15.45 -22.66
CA VAL A 164 13.15 -16.10 -21.56
C VAL A 164 13.67 -15.63 -20.19
N GLY A 165 12.80 -14.97 -19.41
CA GLY A 165 13.00 -14.71 -17.99
C GLY A 165 14.03 -13.62 -17.65
N LEU A 166 14.39 -12.78 -18.63
CA LEU A 166 15.38 -11.71 -18.44
C LEU A 166 14.92 -10.69 -17.37
N GLN A 167 13.67 -10.24 -17.46
CA GLN A 167 13.07 -9.34 -16.48
C GLN A 167 13.04 -9.92 -15.06
N ALA A 168 12.73 -11.22 -14.90
CA ALA A 168 12.71 -11.86 -13.59
C ALA A 168 14.10 -11.93 -12.94
N ARG A 169 15.15 -12.14 -13.75
CA ARG A 169 16.55 -12.13 -13.28
C ARG A 169 16.98 -10.71 -12.89
N LEU A 170 16.62 -9.71 -13.69
CA LEU A 170 16.87 -8.30 -13.40
C LEU A 170 16.25 -7.90 -12.06
N MET A 171 14.94 -8.16 -11.87
CA MET A 171 14.22 -7.89 -10.63
C MET A 171 14.87 -8.59 -9.43
N SER A 172 15.25 -9.86 -9.57
CA SER A 172 15.90 -10.63 -8.50
C SER A 172 17.23 -10.01 -8.05
N LYS A 173 18.03 -9.50 -9.00
CA LYS A 173 19.31 -8.86 -8.72
C LYS A 173 19.12 -7.48 -8.10
N ALA A 174 18.20 -6.68 -8.64
CA ALA A 174 17.91 -5.33 -8.16
C ALA A 174 17.31 -5.33 -6.75
N LEU A 175 16.28 -6.15 -6.51
CA LEU A 175 15.62 -6.21 -5.19
C LEU A 175 16.58 -6.65 -4.08
N ARG A 176 17.57 -7.50 -4.39
CA ARG A 176 18.62 -7.87 -3.43
C ARG A 176 19.48 -6.68 -3.01
N LYS A 177 19.82 -5.79 -3.94
CA LYS A 177 20.57 -4.56 -3.64
C LYS A 177 19.71 -3.57 -2.86
N VAL A 178 18.51 -3.28 -3.37
CA VAL A 178 17.56 -2.33 -2.79
C VAL A 178 17.18 -2.73 -1.36
N ALA A 179 16.84 -4.00 -1.12
CA ALA A 179 16.48 -4.48 0.22
C ALA A 179 17.62 -4.33 1.25
N GLY A 180 18.88 -4.48 0.82
CA GLY A 180 20.04 -4.27 1.68
C GLY A 180 20.26 -2.80 2.09
N ASN A 181 19.84 -1.87 1.23
CA ASN A 181 19.99 -0.43 1.46
C ASN A 181 18.79 0.17 2.22
N ILE A 182 17.57 -0.30 1.93
CA ILE A 182 16.31 0.17 2.55
C ILE A 182 16.37 0.13 4.09
N GLY A 183 16.90 -0.94 4.67
CA GLY A 183 16.95 -1.11 6.13
C GLY A 183 17.81 -0.05 6.84
N LYS A 184 18.72 0.62 6.11
CA LYS A 184 19.59 1.67 6.64
C LYS A 184 19.04 3.07 6.40
N SER A 185 18.41 3.29 5.25
CA SER A 185 17.90 4.61 4.86
C SER A 185 16.53 4.93 5.44
N GLY A 186 15.73 3.92 5.79
CA GLY A 186 14.34 4.14 6.22
C GLY A 186 13.38 4.45 5.07
N ALA A 187 13.87 4.49 3.82
CA ALA A 187 13.06 4.76 2.64
C ALA A 187 12.05 3.63 2.35
N THR A 188 10.82 3.99 2.05
CA THR A 188 9.78 3.06 1.57
C THR A 188 9.82 2.98 0.05
N VAL A 189 9.84 1.78 -0.52
CA VAL A 189 9.80 1.59 -1.98
C VAL A 189 8.52 0.88 -2.37
N ILE A 190 7.68 1.53 -3.18
CA ILE A 190 6.42 0.99 -3.69
C ILE A 190 6.62 0.59 -5.15
N PHE A 191 6.35 -0.67 -5.47
CA PHE A 191 6.26 -1.16 -6.83
C PHE A 191 4.80 -1.31 -7.23
N LEU A 192 4.40 -0.60 -8.29
CA LEU A 192 3.12 -0.84 -8.95
C LEU A 192 3.27 -2.00 -9.92
N ASN A 193 2.28 -2.89 -9.95
CA ASN A 193 2.34 -4.08 -10.78
C ASN A 193 0.99 -4.39 -11.40
N GLN A 194 1.04 -5.04 -12.56
CA GLN A 194 -0.13 -5.45 -13.31
C GLN A 194 -0.38 -6.94 -13.12
N LEU A 195 -1.65 -7.35 -13.24
CA LEU A 195 -2.03 -8.75 -13.31
C LEU A 195 -1.86 -9.28 -14.73
N ARG A 196 -1.46 -10.55 -14.83
CA ARG A 196 -1.42 -11.38 -16.04
C ARG A 196 -2.04 -12.73 -15.71
N GLN A 197 -2.45 -13.47 -16.73
CA GLN A 197 -2.95 -14.83 -16.56
C GLN A 197 -1.88 -15.84 -16.95
N LYS A 198 -1.65 -16.85 -16.11
CA LYS A 198 -0.79 -17.97 -16.46
C LYS A 198 -1.61 -19.01 -17.23
N ILE A 199 -1.17 -19.29 -18.46
CA ILE A 199 -1.79 -20.29 -19.33
C ILE A 199 -1.57 -21.69 -18.75
N GLY A 200 -2.58 -22.55 -18.82
CA GLY A 200 -2.47 -23.98 -18.45
C GLY A 200 -2.67 -24.28 -16.97
N ILE A 201 -3.25 -23.37 -16.18
CA ILE A 201 -3.71 -23.67 -14.82
C ILE A 201 -5.13 -24.23 -14.88
N SER A 202 -5.32 -25.47 -14.43
CA SER A 202 -6.65 -26.11 -14.31
C SER A 202 -7.26 -26.02 -12.91
N TYR A 203 -6.49 -25.64 -11.89
CA TYR A 203 -6.93 -25.53 -10.50
C TYR A 203 -6.27 -24.36 -9.77
N GLY A 204 -7.06 -23.57 -9.03
CA GLY A 204 -6.62 -22.35 -8.35
C GLY A 204 -6.69 -21.08 -9.23
N SER A 205 -6.29 -19.94 -8.67
CA SER A 205 -6.33 -18.66 -9.39
C SER A 205 -5.26 -18.62 -10.51
N PRO A 206 -5.64 -18.29 -11.76
CA PRO A 206 -4.71 -18.17 -12.86
C PRO A 206 -3.90 -16.86 -12.83
N GLU A 207 -4.23 -15.93 -11.93
CA GLU A 207 -3.64 -14.60 -11.90
C GLU A 207 -2.24 -14.59 -11.29
N VAL A 208 -1.31 -13.94 -11.98
CA VAL A 208 0.08 -13.75 -11.59
C VAL A 208 0.51 -12.30 -11.80
N THR A 209 1.52 -11.85 -11.07
CA THR A 209 2.12 -10.52 -11.25
C THR A 209 3.38 -10.61 -12.12
N THR A 210 3.72 -9.51 -12.80
CA THR A 210 4.90 -9.44 -13.68
C THR A 210 6.21 -9.34 -12.87
N GLY A 211 7.36 -9.53 -13.55
CA GLY A 211 8.68 -9.43 -12.90
C GLY A 211 9.15 -10.67 -12.12
N GLY A 212 8.50 -11.82 -12.30
CA GLY A 212 8.84 -13.08 -11.65
C GLY A 212 8.38 -13.15 -10.18
N THR A 213 9.01 -14.02 -9.38
CA THR A 213 8.57 -14.28 -7.99
C THR A 213 9.30 -13.45 -6.94
N ALA A 214 10.43 -12.84 -7.28
CA ALA A 214 11.30 -12.16 -6.31
C ALA A 214 10.57 -11.08 -5.52
N LEU A 215 9.82 -10.20 -6.20
CA LEU A 215 9.07 -9.12 -5.56
C LEU A 215 8.10 -9.65 -4.49
N LYS A 216 7.42 -10.77 -4.77
CA LYS A 216 6.50 -11.41 -3.81
C LYS A 216 7.20 -11.79 -2.50
N PHE A 217 8.47 -12.17 -2.54
CA PHE A 217 9.24 -12.55 -1.34
C PHE A 217 9.80 -11.34 -0.59
N TYR A 218 10.38 -10.38 -1.33
CA TYR A 218 10.99 -9.17 -0.79
C TYR A 218 9.96 -8.18 -0.22
N ALA A 219 8.79 -8.06 -0.85
CA ALA A 219 7.72 -7.20 -0.36
C ALA A 219 7.32 -7.58 1.08
N SER A 220 7.29 -6.60 1.96
CA SER A 220 6.76 -6.76 3.33
C SER A 220 5.26 -6.65 3.36
N VAL A 221 4.71 -5.81 2.48
CA VAL A 221 3.27 -5.64 2.28
C VAL A 221 2.96 -5.87 0.81
N ARG A 222 1.88 -6.62 0.54
CA ARG A 222 1.32 -6.78 -0.81
C ARG A 222 -0.15 -6.42 -0.77
N LEU A 223 -0.55 -5.49 -1.64
CA LEU A 223 -1.91 -4.96 -1.75
C LEU A 223 -2.52 -5.39 -3.09
N ASP A 224 -3.62 -6.12 -3.04
CA ASP A 224 -4.45 -6.45 -4.21
C ASP A 224 -5.61 -5.44 -4.27
N ILE A 225 -5.51 -4.47 -5.18
CA ILE A 225 -6.52 -3.42 -5.36
C ILE A 225 -7.40 -3.71 -6.57
N ARG A 226 -8.71 -3.71 -6.36
CA ARG A 226 -9.72 -3.96 -7.39
C ARG A 226 -10.84 -2.95 -7.33
N ARG A 227 -11.36 -2.57 -8.51
CA ARG A 227 -12.65 -1.88 -8.62
C ARG A 227 -13.76 -2.88 -8.34
N ILE A 228 -14.62 -2.58 -7.36
CA ILE A 228 -15.79 -3.40 -7.03
C ILE A 228 -17.11 -2.78 -7.49
N GLN A 229 -17.15 -1.45 -7.61
CA GLN A 229 -18.35 -0.74 -8.06
C GLN A 229 -17.94 0.54 -8.79
N THR A 230 -18.76 0.95 -9.76
CA THR A 230 -18.68 2.29 -10.37
C THR A 230 -19.71 3.19 -9.71
N LEU A 231 -19.27 4.38 -9.28
CA LEU A 231 -20.13 5.39 -8.66
C LEU A 231 -20.77 6.26 -9.75
N LYS A 232 -22.11 6.34 -9.74
CA LYS A 232 -22.91 7.04 -10.75
C LYS A 232 -23.84 8.04 -10.07
N LYS A 233 -23.99 9.22 -10.68
CA LYS A 233 -24.89 10.26 -10.16
C LYS A 233 -26.01 10.52 -11.16
N GLY A 234 -27.11 9.79 -11.02
CA GLY A 234 -28.27 9.90 -11.91
C GLY A 234 -27.89 9.81 -13.39
N SER A 235 -28.23 10.85 -14.16
CA SER A 235 -27.92 10.99 -15.59
C SER A 235 -26.59 11.72 -15.88
N GLU A 236 -25.87 12.22 -14.87
CA GLU A 236 -24.62 12.99 -15.02
C GLU A 236 -23.39 12.11 -15.33
N GLY A 237 -23.56 10.78 -15.31
CA GLY A 237 -22.52 9.82 -15.67
C GLY A 237 -21.77 9.23 -14.46
N GLU A 238 -20.58 8.67 -14.75
CA GLU A 238 -19.70 8.03 -13.78
C GLU A 238 -18.77 9.08 -13.15
N TYR A 239 -18.76 9.20 -11.83
CA TYR A 239 -17.97 10.23 -11.13
C TYR A 239 -16.83 9.64 -10.27
N GLY A 240 -16.79 8.32 -10.13
CA GLY A 240 -15.76 7.65 -9.35
C GLY A 240 -15.93 6.14 -9.33
N ILE A 241 -15.11 5.48 -8.53
CA ILE A 241 -15.15 4.03 -8.31
C ILE A 241 -15.07 3.72 -6.83
N ARG A 242 -15.73 2.65 -6.39
CA ARG A 242 -15.42 2.04 -5.10
C ARG A 242 -14.34 0.99 -5.30
N ALA A 243 -13.22 1.19 -4.62
CA ALA A 243 -12.08 0.30 -4.66
C ALA A 243 -12.05 -0.58 -3.40
N LYS A 244 -11.69 -1.84 -3.58
CA LYS A 244 -11.43 -2.81 -2.52
C LYS A 244 -9.95 -3.18 -2.56
N VAL A 245 -9.28 -3.04 -1.42
CA VAL A 245 -7.89 -3.40 -1.25
C VAL A 245 -7.80 -4.56 -0.26
N LYS A 246 -7.30 -5.71 -0.72
CA LYS A 246 -6.97 -6.86 0.13
C LYS A 246 -5.49 -6.83 0.48
N VAL A 247 -5.18 -6.89 1.78
CA VAL A 247 -3.80 -7.01 2.27
C VAL A 247 -3.34 -8.47 2.10
N ALA A 248 -2.94 -8.82 0.88
CA ALA A 248 -2.55 -10.18 0.50
C ALA A 248 -1.29 -10.69 1.23
N LYS A 249 -0.45 -9.77 1.72
CA LYS A 249 0.71 -10.08 2.56
C LYS A 249 0.96 -8.92 3.51
N ASN A 250 1.26 -9.23 4.77
CA ASN A 250 1.69 -8.25 5.76
C ASN A 250 2.72 -8.90 6.70
N LYS A 251 3.92 -8.31 6.80
CA LYS A 251 4.99 -8.75 7.72
C LYS A 251 5.08 -7.89 8.98
N VAL A 252 4.28 -6.83 9.10
CA VAL A 252 4.33 -5.88 10.23
C VAL A 252 3.08 -5.94 11.11
N ALA A 253 1.95 -6.37 10.55
CA ALA A 253 0.70 -6.60 11.26
C ALA A 253 -0.02 -7.84 10.67
N PRO A 254 -1.16 -8.29 11.25
CA PRO A 254 -1.92 -9.42 10.71
C PRO A 254 -2.33 -9.21 9.24
N PRO A 255 -2.11 -10.20 8.34
CA PRO A 255 -2.50 -10.12 6.94
C PRO A 255 -4.00 -10.39 6.72
N PHE A 256 -4.43 -10.34 5.45
CA PHE A 256 -5.76 -10.70 4.95
C PHE A 256 -6.93 -9.79 5.34
N ARG A 257 -6.63 -8.67 6.00
CA ARG A 257 -7.59 -7.58 6.18
C ARG A 257 -7.96 -6.95 4.83
N ILE A 258 -9.16 -6.39 4.80
CA ILE A 258 -9.74 -5.74 3.63
C ILE A 258 -10.05 -4.29 4.01
N ALA A 259 -9.71 -3.39 3.10
CA ALA A 259 -10.15 -2.00 3.14
C ALA A 259 -10.98 -1.69 1.90
N GLU A 260 -11.96 -0.81 2.07
CA GLU A 260 -12.74 -0.26 0.98
C GLU A 260 -12.74 1.25 1.11
N PHE A 261 -12.76 1.93 -0.04
CA PHE A 261 -12.82 3.38 -0.11
C PHE A 261 -13.26 3.81 -1.51
N ASP A 262 -13.79 5.02 -1.57
CA ASP A 262 -14.25 5.63 -2.81
C ASP A 262 -13.11 6.46 -3.41
N ILE A 263 -12.84 6.28 -4.71
CA ILE A 263 -11.91 7.07 -5.51
C ILE A 263 -12.75 7.93 -6.44
N ILE A 264 -12.75 9.24 -6.19
CA ILE A 264 -13.48 10.24 -6.97
C ILE A 264 -12.57 10.74 -8.10
N PHE A 265 -13.09 10.80 -9.32
CA PHE A 265 -12.32 11.29 -10.46
C PHE A 265 -11.97 12.77 -10.27
N GLY A 266 -10.70 13.12 -10.48
CA GLY A 266 -10.18 14.46 -10.25
C GLY A 266 -9.81 14.80 -8.79
N SER A 267 -10.37 14.11 -7.79
CA SER A 267 -10.10 14.41 -6.37
C SER A 267 -9.34 13.31 -5.62
N GLY A 268 -9.33 12.08 -6.14
CA GLY A 268 -8.66 10.95 -5.51
C GLY A 268 -9.50 10.27 -4.42
N ILE A 269 -8.85 9.71 -3.41
CA ILE A 269 -9.48 8.92 -2.34
C ILE A 269 -10.27 9.85 -1.42
N SER A 270 -11.56 9.55 -1.22
CA SER A 270 -12.42 10.32 -0.31
C SER A 270 -12.08 10.01 1.16
N ARG A 271 -11.39 10.94 1.83
CA ARG A 271 -11.09 10.85 3.27
C ARG A 271 -12.37 10.83 4.11
N ILE A 272 -13.34 11.69 3.80
CA ILE A 272 -14.63 11.73 4.50
C ILE A 272 -15.44 10.45 4.25
N GLY A 273 -15.42 9.91 3.03
CA GLY A 273 -16.02 8.61 2.74
C GLY A 273 -15.40 7.47 3.55
N CYS A 274 -14.08 7.48 3.74
CA CYS A 274 -13.39 6.53 4.62
C CYS A 274 -13.81 6.70 6.08
N LEU A 275 -13.91 7.94 6.56
CA LEU A 275 -14.34 8.25 7.93
C LEU A 275 -15.76 7.76 8.19
N LEU A 276 -16.68 8.02 7.27
CA LEU A 276 -18.08 7.57 7.36
C LEU A 276 -18.16 6.04 7.43
N ASP A 277 -17.41 5.33 6.60
CA ASP A 277 -17.36 3.86 6.60
C ASP A 277 -16.85 3.30 7.93
N LEU A 278 -15.85 3.94 8.54
CA LEU A 278 -15.36 3.55 9.86
C LEU A 278 -16.34 3.90 10.96
N ALA A 279 -16.95 5.07 10.92
CA ALA A 279 -17.96 5.50 11.87
C ALA A 279 -19.16 4.56 11.90
N GLU A 280 -19.61 4.08 10.73
CA GLU A 280 -20.65 3.05 10.59
C GLU A 280 -20.19 1.73 11.23
N LYS A 281 -18.99 1.26 10.92
CA LYS A 281 -18.45 0.01 11.49
C LYS A 281 -18.28 0.04 13.01
N THR A 282 -17.97 1.20 13.56
CA THR A 282 -17.82 1.42 15.02
C THR A 282 -19.14 1.79 15.72
N ASN A 283 -20.27 1.83 15.00
CA ASN A 283 -21.59 2.25 15.52
C ASN A 283 -21.65 3.69 16.07
N ILE A 284 -20.69 4.54 15.72
CA ILE A 284 -20.69 5.98 16.07
C ILE A 284 -21.71 6.71 15.21
N VAL A 285 -21.73 6.37 13.91
CA VAL A 285 -22.81 6.76 13.00
C VAL A 285 -23.67 5.53 12.75
N ASN A 286 -24.98 5.68 12.96
CA ASN A 286 -25.92 4.58 12.81
C ASN A 286 -26.64 4.68 11.47
N ARG A 287 -26.71 3.57 10.75
CA ARG A 287 -27.46 3.50 9.49
C ARG A 287 -28.75 2.69 9.68
N LYS A 288 -29.91 3.31 9.44
CA LYS A 288 -31.22 2.66 9.43
C LYS A 288 -31.82 2.73 8.02
N GLY A 289 -31.72 1.63 7.28
CA GLY A 289 -32.09 1.60 5.87
C GLY A 289 -31.18 2.51 5.04
N ALA A 290 -31.76 3.58 4.48
CA ALA A 290 -31.04 4.61 3.73
C ALA A 290 -30.64 5.84 4.57
N TRP A 291 -31.09 5.93 5.82
CA TRP A 291 -30.82 7.10 6.68
C TRP A 291 -29.59 6.89 7.54
N TYR A 292 -28.74 7.90 7.62
CA TYR A 292 -27.60 8.01 8.53
C TYR A 292 -27.97 8.93 9.70
N SER A 293 -27.62 8.51 10.91
CA SER A 293 -27.89 9.25 12.14
C SER A 293 -26.63 9.35 13.00
N TYR A 294 -26.41 10.51 13.63
CA TYR A 294 -25.33 10.77 14.58
C TYR A 294 -25.92 11.31 15.88
N GLU A 295 -25.52 10.76 17.03
CA GLU A 295 -26.05 11.13 18.37
C GLU A 295 -27.58 11.11 18.52
N GLY A 296 -28.28 10.35 17.66
CA GLY A 296 -29.74 10.24 17.66
C GLY A 296 -30.44 11.12 16.63
N ASP A 297 -29.74 12.11 16.06
CA ASP A 297 -30.27 12.98 15.02
C ASP A 297 -29.99 12.42 13.62
N ASN A 298 -30.99 12.53 12.73
CA ASN A 298 -30.83 12.14 11.34
C ASN A 298 -30.02 13.20 10.58
N ILE A 299 -28.84 12.82 10.09
CA ILE A 299 -27.92 13.74 9.40
C ILE A 299 -28.14 13.77 7.89
N ALA A 300 -28.44 12.61 7.27
CA ALA A 300 -28.62 12.53 5.82
C ALA A 300 -29.32 11.24 5.38
N GLN A 301 -29.95 11.30 4.20
CA GLN A 301 -30.46 10.13 3.49
C GLN A 301 -29.54 9.79 2.31
N GLY A 302 -28.99 8.58 2.29
CA GLY A 302 -28.05 8.09 1.29
C GLY A 302 -26.60 8.47 1.62
N ARG A 303 -25.67 7.63 1.14
CA ARG A 303 -24.23 7.77 1.41
C ARG A 303 -23.67 9.09 0.92
N ASP A 304 -23.94 9.44 -0.33
CA ASP A 304 -23.39 10.63 -0.97
C ASP A 304 -23.79 11.91 -0.24
N ASN A 305 -25.04 11.98 0.25
CA ASN A 305 -25.51 13.10 1.05
C ASN A 305 -24.88 13.12 2.45
N ALA A 306 -24.60 11.96 3.05
CA ALA A 306 -23.92 11.89 4.34
C ALA A 306 -22.46 12.35 4.23
N VAL A 307 -21.77 11.97 3.15
CA VAL A 307 -20.42 12.48 2.86
C VAL A 307 -20.44 13.99 2.69
N LYS A 308 -21.36 14.50 1.86
CA LYS A 308 -21.52 15.95 1.65
C LYS A 308 -21.82 16.71 2.95
N TYR A 309 -22.68 16.16 3.81
CA TYR A 309 -22.99 16.74 5.11
C TYR A 309 -21.73 16.88 5.98
N LEU A 310 -20.89 15.84 6.03
CA LEU A 310 -19.64 15.88 6.80
C LEU A 310 -18.59 16.81 6.18
N GLU A 311 -18.56 16.94 4.86
CA GLU A 311 -17.70 17.93 4.16
C GLU A 311 -18.12 19.37 4.48
N GLU A 312 -19.43 19.64 4.60
CA GLU A 312 -19.97 20.96 4.95
C GLU A 312 -19.88 21.27 6.46
N ASN A 313 -19.77 20.25 7.32
CA ASN A 313 -19.75 20.38 8.78
C ASN A 313 -18.46 19.78 9.38
N LEU A 314 -17.33 20.45 9.17
CA LEU A 314 -16.00 19.98 9.58
C LEU A 314 -15.89 19.72 11.10
N GLU A 315 -16.51 20.54 11.95
CA GLU A 315 -16.51 20.33 13.41
C GLU A 315 -17.12 18.98 13.80
N ILE A 316 -18.19 18.56 13.12
CA ILE A 316 -18.84 17.27 13.35
C ILE A 316 -17.95 16.14 12.82
N ALA A 317 -17.35 16.32 11.65
CA ALA A 317 -16.43 15.33 11.08
C ALA A 317 -15.22 15.08 12.00
N GLU A 318 -14.63 16.13 12.57
CA GLU A 318 -13.53 16.03 13.54
C GLU A 318 -13.98 15.32 14.81
N ALA A 319 -15.13 15.67 15.37
CA ALA A 319 -15.68 15.00 16.55
C ALA A 319 -15.98 13.51 16.30
N ILE A 320 -16.45 13.15 15.11
CA ILE A 320 -16.62 11.73 14.71
C ILE A 320 -15.26 11.05 14.60
N GLU A 321 -14.26 11.69 13.97
CA GLU A 321 -12.93 11.13 13.81
C GLU A 321 -12.25 10.84 15.15
N GLU A 322 -12.34 11.75 16.12
CA GLU A 322 -11.82 11.53 17.47
C GLU A 322 -12.47 10.34 18.16
N LYS A 323 -13.81 10.24 18.09
CA LYS A 323 -14.55 9.11 18.67
C LYS A 323 -14.19 7.79 17.99
N VAL A 324 -14.07 7.78 16.65
CA VAL A 324 -13.66 6.59 15.88
C VAL A 324 -12.27 6.16 16.30
N LYS A 325 -11.31 7.08 16.40
CA LYS A 325 -9.95 6.79 16.86
C LYS A 325 -9.94 6.22 18.28
N ALA A 326 -10.67 6.83 19.21
CA ALA A 326 -10.76 6.35 20.58
C ALA A 326 -11.33 4.93 20.66
N GLU A 327 -12.40 4.64 19.92
CA GLU A 327 -13.01 3.31 19.87
C GLU A 327 -12.08 2.26 19.26
N LEU A 328 -11.33 2.63 18.21
CA LEU A 328 -10.33 1.76 17.59
C LEU A 328 -9.12 1.51 18.50
N GLU A 329 -8.71 2.49 19.29
CA GLU A 329 -7.64 2.35 20.29
C GLU A 329 -8.05 1.47 21.47
N ILE A 330 -9.32 1.52 21.89
CA ILE A 330 -9.88 0.65 22.94
C ILE A 330 -9.98 -0.79 22.43
N ASN A 331 -10.40 -0.97 21.17
CA ASN A 331 -10.55 -2.28 20.53
C ASN A 331 -9.25 -2.82 19.89
N ASN A 332 -8.07 -2.37 20.34
CA ASN A 332 -6.74 -2.74 19.82
C ASN A 332 -6.34 -4.22 20.00
N VAL A 333 -7.30 -5.13 20.07
CA VAL A 333 -7.15 -6.57 19.81
C VAL A 333 -8.47 -7.03 19.17
N SER A 334 -8.39 -7.60 17.97
CA SER A 334 -9.48 -8.25 17.21
C SER A 334 -10.50 -7.37 16.46
N PHE A 335 -10.14 -6.97 15.23
CA PHE A 335 -11.09 -7.15 14.13
C PHE A 335 -10.96 -8.60 13.67
N GLY A 336 -11.75 -9.47 14.31
CA GLY A 336 -11.98 -10.85 13.89
C GLY A 336 -12.72 -10.86 12.55
N SER A 337 -12.36 -11.85 11.74
CA SER A 337 -13.00 -12.24 10.49
C SER A 337 -14.53 -12.25 10.61
N SER A 338 -15.21 -11.33 9.93
CA SER A 338 -16.58 -11.57 9.49
C SER A 338 -16.53 -12.08 8.05
N GLY A 339 -16.42 -13.39 7.94
CA GLY A 339 -16.66 -14.14 6.72
C GLY A 339 -17.25 -15.47 7.16
N ASP A 340 -18.57 -15.54 7.20
CA ASP A 340 -19.27 -16.81 6.99
C ASP A 340 -18.78 -17.32 5.63
N ASP A 341 -17.79 -18.22 5.68
CA ASP A 341 -17.59 -19.20 4.62
C ASP A 341 -18.73 -20.21 4.76
N SER A 342 -19.89 -19.86 4.21
CA SER A 342 -20.93 -20.82 3.86
C SER A 342 -21.16 -20.71 2.35
N ASP A 343 -20.55 -21.66 1.65
CA ASP A 343 -20.99 -22.28 0.39
C ASP A 343 -22.15 -21.59 -0.34
N ASP A 344 -21.83 -20.96 -1.48
CA ASP A 344 -22.75 -20.81 -2.61
C ASP A 344 -21.97 -21.07 -3.92
N ASP A 345 -21.45 -22.30 -4.03
CA ASP A 345 -21.28 -22.96 -5.32
C ASP A 345 -22.65 -23.44 -5.79
N ASN A 346 -23.48 -22.53 -6.29
CA ASN A 346 -24.66 -22.89 -7.06
C ASN A 346 -24.99 -21.80 -8.09
N PHE A 347 -24.24 -21.81 -9.20
CA PHE A 347 -24.76 -21.24 -10.44
C PHE A 347 -25.43 -22.36 -11.21
N ASP A 348 -26.76 -22.29 -11.18
CA ASP A 348 -27.68 -23.13 -11.92
C ASP A 348 -27.21 -23.32 -13.38
N MET A 349 -27.01 -24.58 -13.74
CA MET A 349 -27.31 -25.04 -15.09
C MET A 349 -28.83 -24.96 -15.23
N ASP A 350 -29.32 -24.27 -16.24
CA ASP A 350 -30.48 -24.74 -17.01
C ASP A 350 -30.55 -24.01 -18.38
N GLU A 351 -30.64 -24.87 -19.40
CA GLU A 351 -30.96 -24.71 -20.84
C GLU A 351 -30.14 -23.79 -21.77
#